data_AF-A0A9N9C806-F1
#
_entry.id   AF-A0A9N9C806-F1
#
_cell.length_a   1.000
_cell.length_b   1.000
_cell.length_c   1.000
_cell.angle_alpha   90.00
_cell.angle_beta   90.00
_cell.angle_gamma   90.00
#
_symmetry.space_group_name_H-M   'P 1'
#
loop_
_entity.id
_entity.type
_entity.pdbx_description
1 polymer ?
#
loop_
_entity_poly.entity_id
_entity_poly.type
_entity_poly.pdbx_seq_one_letter_code
_entity_poly.pdbx_strand_id
1 'polypeptide(L)'
;SVSTTEICDNGGNCYPKVFEATEEFKEIFEGQEVPRGKKYAKLLDSDDSRSSSEVVLFEDDEDEDEEIFSNILSILDGLEELVHELDFGIKLSKGEGLKSIISLLDHGSNEIKKKAALVIGAAMQLAMKIVNDNDGLSLLAILYGNLKDNEFRTKCALFITDFIDPNMVDKSGEADDVLDQQQQGNSLLFSFSDVIGSWCELFQFTLLDRIDNVDEEEEDDIISQISSQELDFDSKEKILRGISMIRKHYPLQCPAQDKFKIWLLEQADLVKDEDYLEDYDHLISQVKNQYNNF
;
A
#
# COMPACT_ATOMS: atom_id res chain seq x y z
N SER A 1 -7.60 47.71 -23.18
CA SER A 1 -7.33 46.27 -23.10
C SER A 1 -8.48 45.63 -22.36
N VAL A 2 -9.24 44.75 -23.00
CA VAL A 2 -10.31 44.00 -22.33
C VAL A 2 -9.64 42.97 -21.43
N SER A 3 -9.97 42.95 -20.14
CA SER A 3 -9.46 41.94 -19.21
C SER A 3 -9.97 40.57 -19.65
N THR A 4 -9.10 39.56 -19.76
CA THR A 4 -9.48 38.19 -20.14
C THR A 4 -10.32 37.46 -19.08
N THR A 5 -10.64 38.14 -17.99
CA THR A 5 -11.36 37.60 -16.83
C THR A 5 -12.85 37.94 -16.82
N GLU A 6 -13.33 38.76 -17.75
CA GLU A 6 -14.72 39.23 -17.78
C GLU A 6 -15.33 39.01 -19.18
N ILE A 7 -16.62 38.71 -19.20
CA ILE A 7 -17.47 38.60 -20.38
C ILE A 7 -18.49 39.73 -20.29
N CYS A 8 -18.72 40.46 -21.37
CA CYS A 8 -19.69 41.56 -21.38
C CYS A 8 -20.82 41.26 -22.37
N ASP A 9 -22.05 41.59 -21.98
CA ASP A 9 -23.21 41.53 -22.87
C ASP A 9 -23.26 42.70 -23.86
N ASN A 10 -24.19 42.67 -24.81
CA ASN A 10 -24.41 43.75 -25.78
C ASN A 10 -24.91 45.06 -25.12
N GLY A 11 -25.37 45.01 -23.87
CA GLY A 11 -25.79 46.15 -23.07
C GLY A 11 -24.65 46.85 -22.34
N GLY A 12 -23.44 46.29 -22.36
CA GLY A 12 -22.28 46.81 -21.65
C GLY A 12 -22.17 46.35 -20.19
N ASN A 13 -22.99 45.39 -19.75
CA ASN A 13 -22.85 44.76 -18.44
C ASN A 13 -21.78 43.67 -18.53
N CYS A 14 -20.81 43.69 -17.63
CA CYS A 14 -19.72 42.71 -17.58
C CYS A 14 -19.83 41.83 -16.34
N TYR A 15 -19.54 40.54 -16.49
CA TYR A 15 -19.54 39.54 -15.42
C TYR A 15 -18.28 38.65 -15.50
N PRO A 16 -17.87 38.03 -14.38
CA PRO A 16 -16.71 37.15 -14.37
C PRO A 16 -16.86 35.98 -15.34
N LYS A 17 -15.78 35.63 -16.04
CA LYS A 17 -15.72 34.48 -16.95
C LYS A 17 -16.00 33.16 -16.26
N VAL A 18 -15.60 33.03 -14.99
CA VAL A 18 -15.85 31.85 -14.16
C VAL A 18 -16.94 32.17 -13.14
N PHE A 19 -17.95 31.30 -13.04
CA PHE A 19 -19.04 31.45 -12.09
C PHE A 19 -18.55 31.25 -10.65
N GLU A 20 -18.81 32.22 -9.79
CA GLU A 20 -18.49 32.15 -8.37
C GLU A 20 -19.73 31.72 -7.59
N ALA A 21 -19.67 30.50 -7.03
CA ALA A 21 -20.78 29.91 -6.30
C ALA A 21 -21.10 30.72 -5.03
N THR A 22 -22.39 30.96 -4.80
CA THR A 22 -22.91 31.59 -3.58
C THR A 22 -23.96 30.73 -2.91
N GLU A 23 -24.34 31.09 -1.69
CA GLU A 23 -25.43 30.43 -0.95
C GLU A 23 -26.83 30.72 -1.53
N GLU A 24 -26.93 31.73 -2.40
CA GLU A 24 -28.16 32.09 -3.11
C GLU A 24 -28.11 31.67 -4.57
N PHE A 25 -29.27 31.32 -5.14
CA PHE A 25 -29.40 31.03 -6.56
C PHE A 25 -29.08 32.28 -7.38
N LYS A 26 -28.07 32.16 -8.24
CA LYS A 26 -27.70 33.19 -9.22
C LYS A 26 -27.90 32.66 -10.63
N GLU A 27 -28.30 33.57 -11.52
CA GLU A 27 -28.38 33.30 -12.95
C GLU A 27 -26.97 33.10 -13.52
N ILE A 28 -26.81 32.12 -14.39
CA ILE A 28 -25.58 31.86 -15.14
C ILE A 28 -25.76 32.49 -16.52
N PHE A 29 -24.87 33.41 -16.88
CA PHE A 29 -24.96 34.12 -18.15
C PHE A 29 -24.29 33.33 -19.29
N GLU A 30 -24.75 33.58 -20.52
CA GLU A 30 -24.22 32.91 -21.71
C GLU A 30 -22.70 33.10 -21.85
N GLY A 31 -21.96 31.99 -21.99
CA GLY A 31 -20.50 31.98 -22.10
C GLY A 31 -19.74 31.92 -20.78
N GLN A 32 -20.42 31.96 -19.63
CA GLN A 32 -19.78 31.80 -18.32
C GLN A 32 -19.40 30.33 -18.04
N GLU A 33 -18.19 30.10 -17.54
CA GLU A 33 -17.67 28.77 -17.19
C GLU A 33 -18.08 28.39 -15.75
N VAL A 34 -18.70 27.23 -15.57
CA VAL A 34 -19.08 26.70 -14.25
C VAL A 34 -17.97 25.77 -13.74
N PRO A 35 -17.36 26.03 -12.55
CA PRO A 35 -16.37 25.14 -11.98
C PRO A 35 -16.93 23.73 -11.74
N ARG A 36 -16.14 22.70 -12.08
CA ARG A 36 -16.49 21.28 -11.80
C ARG A 36 -16.77 21.08 -10.30
N GLY A 37 -17.77 20.25 -9.98
CA GLY A 37 -18.11 19.88 -8.60
C GLY A 37 -19.26 20.67 -7.95
N LYS A 38 -20.06 21.43 -8.72
CA LYS A 38 -21.29 22.09 -8.23
C LYS A 38 -22.51 21.46 -8.90
N LYS A 39 -23.34 20.80 -8.10
CA LYS A 39 -24.31 19.77 -8.53
C LYS A 39 -25.72 20.27 -8.92
N TYR A 40 -26.01 21.57 -8.79
CA TYR A 40 -27.37 22.07 -8.98
C TYR A 40 -27.38 23.38 -9.76
N ALA A 41 -28.10 23.38 -10.89
CA ALA A 41 -28.48 24.59 -11.63
C ALA A 41 -29.99 24.57 -11.82
N LYS A 42 -30.62 25.76 -11.75
CA LYS A 42 -32.05 25.92 -12.02
C LYS A 42 -32.21 26.81 -13.24
N LEU A 43 -32.84 26.29 -14.28
CA LEU A 43 -33.29 27.09 -15.42
C LEU A 43 -34.44 27.98 -14.94
N LEU A 44 -34.34 29.28 -15.18
CA LEU A 44 -35.40 30.24 -14.92
C LEU A 44 -35.98 30.67 -16.27
N ASP A 45 -37.18 30.20 -16.61
CA ASP A 45 -37.88 30.73 -17.77
C ASP A 45 -38.52 32.08 -17.44
N SER A 46 -38.54 32.99 -18.41
CA SER A 46 -39.05 34.36 -18.22
C SER A 46 -40.53 34.44 -17.83
N ASP A 47 -41.27 33.33 -18.00
CA ASP A 47 -42.69 33.19 -17.68
C ASP A 47 -42.96 32.41 -16.36
N ASP A 48 -41.92 31.99 -15.63
CA ASP A 48 -42.07 31.25 -14.38
C ASP A 48 -42.57 32.13 -13.23
N SER A 49 -43.89 32.23 -13.16
CA SER A 49 -44.62 32.71 -11.98
C SER A 49 -44.57 31.67 -10.87
N ARG A 50 -43.42 31.61 -10.18
CA ARG A 50 -43.22 31.12 -8.80
C ARG A 50 -43.64 29.69 -8.42
N SER A 51 -44.21 28.84 -9.29
CA SER A 51 -44.80 27.56 -8.82
C SER A 51 -44.78 26.36 -9.78
N SER A 52 -43.87 26.29 -10.76
CA SER A 52 -43.51 24.99 -11.35
C SER A 52 -42.00 24.86 -11.33
N SER A 53 -41.48 23.74 -10.85
CA SER A 53 -40.04 23.51 -10.67
C SER A 53 -39.71 22.16 -11.27
N GLU A 54 -39.05 22.19 -12.41
CA GLU A 54 -38.39 21.03 -12.98
C GLU A 54 -36.90 21.22 -12.74
N VAL A 55 -36.37 20.45 -11.78
CA VAL A 55 -34.93 20.41 -11.49
C VAL A 55 -34.34 19.44 -12.49
N VAL A 56 -33.62 19.95 -13.48
CA VAL A 56 -32.80 19.12 -14.36
C VAL A 56 -31.59 18.70 -13.55
N LEU A 57 -31.62 17.46 -13.05
CA LEU A 57 -30.42 16.79 -12.59
C LEU A 57 -29.61 16.49 -13.86
N PHE A 58 -28.42 17.07 -13.97
CA PHE A 58 -27.42 16.49 -14.86
C PHE A 58 -27.07 15.15 -14.21
N GLU A 59 -27.55 14.06 -14.80
CA GLU A 59 -26.99 12.73 -14.55
C GLU A 59 -25.52 12.86 -14.99
N ASP A 60 -24.63 13.07 -14.01
CA ASP A 60 -23.20 12.88 -14.23
C ASP A 60 -23.05 11.46 -14.81
N ASP A 61 -22.16 11.28 -15.77
CA ASP A 61 -21.75 9.98 -16.33
C ASP A 61 -21.05 9.11 -15.24
N GLU A 62 -21.64 8.97 -14.04
CA GLU A 62 -21.19 8.11 -12.94
C GLU A 62 -21.08 6.64 -13.39
N ASP A 63 -21.85 6.27 -14.42
CA ASP A 63 -21.77 4.95 -15.06
C ASP A 63 -20.41 4.72 -15.78
N GLU A 64 -19.78 5.76 -16.35
CA GLU A 64 -18.49 5.60 -17.05
C GLU A 64 -17.34 5.34 -16.05
N ASP A 65 -17.36 6.00 -14.89
CA ASP A 65 -16.33 5.83 -13.86
C ASP A 65 -16.44 4.45 -13.17
N GLU A 66 -17.65 3.94 -12.93
CA GLU A 66 -17.86 2.58 -12.41
C GLU A 66 -17.40 1.50 -13.41
N GLU A 67 -17.66 1.69 -14.70
CA GLU A 67 -17.23 0.74 -15.73
C GLU A 67 -15.69 0.68 -15.84
N ILE A 68 -15.01 1.84 -15.84
CA ILE A 68 -13.55 1.92 -15.85
C ILE A 68 -12.99 1.25 -14.59
N PHE A 69 -13.59 1.50 -13.43
CA PHE A 69 -13.16 0.93 -12.16
C PHE A 69 -13.23 -0.61 -12.18
N SER A 70 -14.37 -1.16 -12.61
CA SER A 70 -14.58 -2.61 -12.76
C SER A 70 -13.59 -3.24 -13.75
N ASN A 71 -13.34 -2.55 -14.86
CA ASN A 71 -12.39 -3.01 -15.88
C ASN A 71 -10.95 -3.08 -15.34
N ILE A 72 -10.50 -2.08 -14.58
CA ILE A 72 -9.15 -2.09 -13.98
C ILE A 72 -9.01 -3.26 -13.02
N LEU A 73 -10.01 -3.51 -12.16
CA LEU A 73 -9.97 -4.64 -11.22
C LEU A 73 -9.92 -5.98 -11.95
N SER A 74 -10.76 -6.18 -12.98
CA SER A 74 -10.74 -7.42 -13.77
C SER A 74 -9.41 -7.65 -14.49
N ILE A 75 -8.77 -6.59 -14.98
CA ILE A 75 -7.43 -6.68 -15.59
C ILE A 75 -6.39 -7.07 -14.54
N LEU A 76 -6.45 -6.49 -13.33
CA LEU A 76 -5.53 -6.82 -12.25
C LEU A 76 -5.73 -8.27 -11.76
N ASP A 77 -6.95 -8.77 -11.72
CA ASP A 77 -7.24 -10.19 -11.42
C ASP A 77 -6.61 -11.13 -12.46
N GLY A 78 -6.80 -10.82 -13.75
CA GLY A 78 -6.19 -11.60 -14.82
C GLY A 78 -4.66 -11.53 -14.80
N LEU A 79 -4.10 -10.37 -14.46
CA LEU A 79 -2.66 -10.19 -14.28
C LEU A 79 -2.13 -10.99 -13.09
N GLU A 80 -2.85 -11.03 -11.96
CA GLU A 80 -2.48 -11.82 -10.78
C GLU A 80 -2.37 -13.29 -11.15
N GLU A 81 -3.35 -13.84 -11.87
CA GLU A 81 -3.35 -15.22 -12.34
C GLU A 81 -2.18 -15.52 -13.30
N LEU A 82 -1.97 -14.65 -14.30
CA LEU A 82 -0.89 -14.81 -15.28
C LEU A 82 0.50 -14.68 -14.67
N VAL A 83 0.63 -13.81 -13.66
CA VAL A 83 1.91 -13.58 -12.98
C VAL A 83 2.43 -14.84 -12.32
N HIS A 84 1.56 -15.77 -11.90
CA HIS A 84 1.97 -17.06 -11.38
C HIS A 84 2.75 -17.92 -12.40
N GLU A 85 2.69 -17.61 -13.71
CA GLU A 85 3.55 -18.22 -14.72
C GLU A 85 4.95 -17.59 -14.70
N LEU A 86 5.99 -18.39 -14.39
CA LEU A 86 7.38 -17.94 -14.22
C LEU A 86 7.87 -17.02 -15.35
N ASP A 87 7.67 -17.41 -16.62
CA ASP A 87 8.13 -16.64 -17.78
C ASP A 87 7.38 -15.29 -17.91
N PHE A 88 6.11 -15.26 -17.52
CA PHE A 88 5.32 -14.04 -17.53
C PHE A 88 5.74 -13.11 -16.39
N GLY A 89 5.86 -13.62 -15.17
CA GLY A 89 6.36 -12.86 -14.02
C GLY A 89 7.73 -12.23 -14.28
N ILE A 90 8.65 -12.96 -14.93
CA ILE A 90 9.97 -12.45 -15.35
C ILE A 90 9.85 -11.35 -16.42
N LYS A 91 8.97 -11.51 -17.42
CA LYS A 91 8.78 -10.49 -18.46
C LYS A 91 8.12 -9.24 -17.90
N LEU A 92 7.14 -9.41 -17.02
CA LEU A 92 6.42 -8.31 -16.39
C LEU A 92 7.37 -7.48 -15.53
N SER A 93 8.17 -8.15 -14.68
CA SER A 93 9.13 -7.48 -13.79
C SER A 93 10.27 -6.77 -14.51
N LYS A 94 10.66 -7.20 -15.71
CA LYS A 94 11.68 -6.54 -16.55
C LYS A 94 11.12 -5.45 -17.48
N GLY A 95 9.80 -5.43 -17.68
CA GLY A 95 9.15 -4.56 -18.66
C GLY A 95 8.59 -3.26 -18.07
N GLU A 96 8.08 -2.40 -18.96
CA GLU A 96 7.30 -1.21 -18.57
C GLU A 96 6.00 -1.59 -17.84
N GLY A 97 5.54 -2.84 -17.98
CA GLY A 97 4.32 -3.33 -17.32
C GLY A 97 4.37 -3.20 -15.80
N LEU A 98 5.52 -3.52 -15.17
CA LEU A 98 5.66 -3.34 -13.72
C LEU A 98 5.56 -1.87 -13.31
N LYS A 99 6.14 -0.94 -14.07
CA LYS A 99 6.05 0.51 -13.80
C LYS A 99 4.61 1.01 -13.87
N SER A 100 3.84 0.54 -14.85
CA SER A 100 2.42 0.85 -14.95
C SER A 100 1.64 0.34 -13.73
N ILE A 101 1.91 -0.88 -13.26
CA ILE A 101 1.25 -1.43 -12.07
C ILE A 101 1.68 -0.66 -10.81
N ILE A 102 2.94 -0.27 -10.70
CA ILE A 102 3.42 0.58 -9.59
C ILE A 102 2.68 1.93 -9.57
N SER A 103 2.41 2.54 -10.72
CA SER A 103 1.66 3.80 -10.78
C SER A 103 0.22 3.67 -10.27
N LEU A 104 -0.35 2.46 -10.29
CA LEU A 104 -1.69 2.18 -9.73
C LEU A 104 -1.71 2.19 -8.20
N LEU A 105 -0.56 2.19 -7.53
CA LEU A 105 -0.47 2.31 -6.08
C LEU A 105 -0.80 3.73 -5.58
N ASP A 106 -0.69 4.73 -6.46
CA ASP A 106 -1.08 6.11 -6.21
C ASP A 106 -2.56 6.38 -6.56
N HIS A 107 -3.30 5.36 -7.00
CA HIS A 107 -4.69 5.49 -7.42
C HIS A 107 -5.62 5.94 -6.26
N GLY A 108 -6.72 6.63 -6.52
CA GLY A 108 -7.63 7.09 -5.45
C GLY A 108 -8.34 5.95 -4.69
N SER A 109 -8.50 4.79 -5.31
CA SER A 109 -9.20 3.63 -4.73
C SER A 109 -8.26 2.64 -4.04
N ASN A 110 -8.58 2.31 -2.79
CA ASN A 110 -7.86 1.33 -1.98
C ASN A 110 -7.91 -0.10 -2.57
N GLU A 111 -8.99 -0.47 -3.26
CA GLU A 111 -9.12 -1.79 -3.88
C GLU A 111 -8.13 -1.97 -5.04
N ILE A 112 -7.99 -0.94 -5.90
CA ILE A 112 -7.00 -0.95 -6.98
C ILE A 112 -5.57 -0.99 -6.40
N LYS A 113 -5.28 -0.21 -5.35
CA LYS A 113 -3.98 -0.27 -4.66
C LYS A 113 -3.68 -1.67 -4.16
N LYS A 114 -4.65 -2.29 -3.47
CA LYS A 114 -4.53 -3.65 -2.94
C LYS A 114 -4.26 -4.64 -4.07
N LYS A 115 -5.05 -4.61 -5.15
CA LYS A 115 -4.89 -5.52 -6.29
C LYS A 115 -3.56 -5.32 -7.03
N ALA A 116 -3.15 -4.08 -7.26
CA ALA A 116 -1.85 -3.77 -7.83
C ALA A 116 -0.70 -4.32 -6.96
N ALA A 117 -0.80 -4.16 -5.63
CA ALA A 117 0.18 -4.68 -4.69
C ALA A 117 0.25 -6.23 -4.70
N LEU A 118 -0.89 -6.91 -4.84
CA LEU A 118 -0.95 -8.37 -4.97
C LEU A 118 -0.24 -8.85 -6.24
N VAL A 119 -0.52 -8.22 -7.39
CA VAL A 119 0.14 -8.54 -8.66
C VAL A 119 1.66 -8.32 -8.57
N ILE A 120 2.09 -7.21 -7.96
CA ILE A 120 3.51 -6.93 -7.73
C ILE A 120 4.12 -8.01 -6.83
N GLY A 121 3.47 -8.34 -5.71
CA GLY A 121 3.95 -9.36 -4.78
C GLY A 121 4.11 -10.73 -5.44
N ALA A 122 3.13 -11.17 -6.22
CA ALA A 122 3.19 -12.41 -6.97
C ALA A 122 4.31 -12.39 -8.02
N ALA A 123 4.52 -11.25 -8.68
CA ALA A 123 5.56 -11.10 -9.69
C ALA A 123 6.96 -11.14 -9.06
N MET A 124 7.10 -10.57 -7.87
CA MET A 124 8.35 -10.57 -7.09
C MET A 124 8.68 -11.94 -6.52
N GLN A 125 7.69 -12.71 -6.07
CA GLN A 125 7.88 -14.09 -5.58
C GLN A 125 8.56 -14.98 -6.62
N LEU A 126 8.14 -14.88 -7.89
CA LEU A 126 8.73 -15.65 -8.99
C LEU A 126 10.07 -15.07 -9.48
N ALA A 127 10.34 -13.84 -9.09
CA ALA A 127 11.47 -13.07 -9.54
C ALA A 127 12.56 -12.95 -8.45
N MET A 128 12.74 -13.95 -7.58
CA MET A 128 13.82 -13.99 -6.57
C MET A 128 15.20 -13.57 -7.14
N LYS A 129 15.48 -13.91 -8.40
CA LYS A 129 16.71 -13.50 -9.11
C LYS A 129 16.74 -12.01 -9.50
N ILE A 130 15.59 -11.41 -9.84
CA ILE A 130 15.46 -10.01 -10.29
C ILE A 130 15.37 -9.05 -9.10
N VAL A 131 14.76 -9.50 -8.00
CA VAL A 131 14.70 -8.77 -6.72
C VAL A 131 16.12 -8.43 -6.24
N ASN A 132 17.10 -9.32 -6.50
CA ASN A 132 18.50 -9.12 -6.17
C ASN A 132 19.22 -8.12 -7.09
N ASP A 133 18.77 -7.96 -8.34
CA ASP A 133 19.47 -7.18 -9.37
C ASP A 133 18.97 -5.72 -9.52
N ASN A 134 17.80 -5.35 -8.96
CA ASN A 134 17.15 -4.05 -9.23
C ASN A 134 16.59 -3.32 -7.98
N ASP A 135 17.26 -3.40 -6.84
CA ASP A 135 16.76 -2.80 -5.58
C ASP A 135 15.32 -3.24 -5.22
N GLY A 136 14.92 -4.44 -5.67
CA GLY A 136 13.53 -4.90 -5.55
C GLY A 136 13.08 -5.04 -4.09
N LEU A 137 13.99 -5.46 -3.21
CA LEU A 137 13.72 -5.52 -1.77
C LEU A 137 13.47 -4.14 -1.16
N SER A 138 14.17 -3.11 -1.62
CA SER A 138 13.99 -1.73 -1.16
C SER A 138 12.63 -1.20 -1.60
N LEU A 139 12.25 -1.45 -2.86
CA LEU A 139 10.93 -1.07 -3.35
C LEU A 139 9.83 -1.80 -2.57
N LEU A 140 9.97 -3.10 -2.35
CA LEU A 140 9.00 -3.88 -1.59
C LEU A 140 8.88 -3.38 -0.14
N ALA A 141 9.99 -2.94 0.48
CA ALA A 141 9.97 -2.33 1.81
C ALA A 141 9.18 -1.01 1.83
N ILE A 142 9.32 -0.17 0.79
CA ILE A 142 8.53 1.06 0.63
C ILE A 142 7.04 0.71 0.51
N LEU A 143 6.70 -0.30 -0.29
CA LEU A 143 5.31 -0.76 -0.43
C LEU A 143 4.75 -1.27 0.90
N TYR A 144 5.54 -2.04 1.62
CA TYR A 144 5.18 -2.58 2.94
C TYR A 144 4.87 -1.47 3.95
N GLY A 145 5.68 -0.41 3.98
CA GLY A 145 5.44 0.75 4.86
C GLY A 145 4.19 1.54 4.49
N ASN A 146 3.92 1.70 3.20
CA ASN A 146 2.79 2.50 2.69
C ASN A 146 1.44 1.79 2.75
N LEU A 147 1.44 0.46 2.61
CA LEU A 147 0.21 -0.35 2.58
C LEU A 147 -0.06 -0.95 3.96
N LYS A 148 -1.21 -0.57 4.55
CA LYS A 148 -1.69 -1.12 5.83
C LYS A 148 -2.50 -2.42 5.69
N ASP A 149 -2.44 -3.09 4.54
CA ASP A 149 -3.16 -4.34 4.31
C ASP A 149 -2.41 -5.52 4.97
N ASN A 150 -3.07 -6.20 5.91
CA ASN A 150 -2.47 -7.28 6.70
C ASN A 150 -2.08 -8.48 5.83
N GLU A 151 -2.89 -8.81 4.82
CA GLU A 151 -2.63 -9.93 3.91
C GLU A 151 -1.36 -9.69 3.09
N PHE A 152 -1.20 -8.48 2.54
CA PHE A 152 0.01 -8.05 1.83
C PHE A 152 1.24 -8.06 2.74
N ARG A 153 1.12 -7.52 3.96
CA ARG A 153 2.22 -7.53 4.95
C ARG A 153 2.65 -8.96 5.28
N THR A 154 1.68 -9.85 5.46
CA THR A 154 1.91 -11.27 5.69
C THR A 154 2.63 -11.95 4.53
N LYS A 155 2.21 -11.67 3.29
CA LYS A 155 2.88 -12.18 2.08
C LYS A 155 4.33 -11.67 1.97
N CYS A 156 4.58 -10.40 2.32
CA CYS A 156 5.94 -9.85 2.37
C CYS A 156 6.79 -10.53 3.45
N ALA A 157 6.24 -10.75 4.65
CA ALA A 157 6.95 -11.43 5.74
C ALA A 157 7.39 -12.85 5.36
N LEU A 158 6.50 -13.61 4.73
CA LEU A 158 6.83 -14.95 4.20
C LEU A 158 7.91 -14.87 3.12
N PHE A 159 7.76 -13.95 2.15
CA PHE A 159 8.74 -13.77 1.09
C PHE A 159 10.14 -13.44 1.64
N ILE A 160 10.25 -12.52 2.61
CA ILE A 160 11.54 -12.18 3.23
C ILE A 160 12.11 -13.36 4.02
N THR A 161 11.26 -14.14 4.69
CA THR A 161 11.68 -15.35 5.41
C THR A 161 12.29 -16.36 4.44
N ASP A 162 11.59 -16.64 3.34
CA ASP A 162 12.04 -17.58 2.30
C ASP A 162 13.30 -17.06 1.60
N PHE A 163 13.37 -15.76 1.33
CA PHE A 163 14.52 -15.13 0.70
C PHE A 163 15.80 -15.26 1.55
N ILE A 164 15.67 -15.20 2.88
CA ILE A 164 16.78 -15.30 3.83
C ILE A 164 17.16 -16.75 4.12
N ASP A 165 16.25 -17.70 3.94
CA ASP A 165 16.51 -19.11 4.25
C ASP A 165 17.60 -19.67 3.32
N PRO A 166 18.76 -20.08 3.87
CA PRO A 166 19.85 -20.64 3.06
C PRO A 166 19.47 -21.94 2.34
N ASN A 167 18.37 -22.60 2.71
CA ASN A 167 17.88 -23.81 2.04
C ASN A 167 16.95 -23.53 0.85
N MET A 168 16.37 -22.32 0.76
CA MET A 168 15.44 -21.94 -0.32
C MET A 168 16.17 -21.36 -1.53
N VAL A 169 17.41 -20.92 -1.38
CA VAL A 169 18.27 -20.56 -2.50
C VAL A 169 18.72 -21.87 -3.16
N ASP A 170 17.93 -22.33 -4.14
CA ASP A 170 18.22 -23.52 -4.94
C ASP A 170 19.69 -23.53 -5.35
N LYS A 171 20.40 -24.61 -4.97
CA LYS A 171 21.75 -24.93 -5.47
C LYS A 171 21.70 -25.36 -6.94
N SER A 172 20.99 -24.60 -7.77
CA SER A 172 20.73 -24.82 -9.19
C SER A 172 21.99 -24.70 -10.07
N GLY A 173 23.18 -24.77 -9.49
CA GLY A 173 24.47 -24.54 -10.15
C GLY A 173 25.56 -25.56 -9.85
N GLU A 174 25.24 -26.79 -9.40
CA GLU A 174 26.23 -27.88 -9.37
C GLU A 174 26.36 -28.59 -10.75
N ALA A 175 26.21 -27.83 -11.83
CA ALA A 175 26.50 -28.25 -13.20
C ALA A 175 27.52 -27.28 -13.83
N ASP A 176 28.78 -27.49 -13.48
CA ASP A 176 29.97 -27.50 -14.34
C ASP A 176 30.32 -26.35 -15.32
N ASP A 177 29.61 -25.22 -15.35
CA ASP A 177 30.03 -24.07 -16.17
C ASP A 177 30.79 -23.02 -15.34
N VAL A 178 32.11 -23.21 -15.39
CA VAL A 178 33.19 -22.24 -15.21
C VAL A 178 32.80 -20.87 -15.76
N LEU A 179 32.27 -19.99 -14.90
CA LEU A 179 32.18 -18.56 -15.19
C LEU A 179 32.73 -17.75 -14.00
N ASP A 180 33.88 -17.14 -14.24
CA ASP A 180 34.59 -16.18 -13.38
C ASP A 180 33.74 -14.94 -13.07
N GLN A 181 32.77 -15.06 -12.17
CA GLN A 181 32.01 -13.92 -11.62
C GLN A 181 32.38 -13.57 -10.17
N GLN A 182 33.58 -13.96 -9.72
CA GLN A 182 34.01 -13.78 -8.33
C GLN A 182 34.61 -12.40 -8.00
N GLN A 183 34.52 -11.39 -8.89
CA GLN A 183 35.12 -10.05 -8.62
C GLN A 183 34.14 -8.87 -8.55
N GLN A 184 32.82 -9.05 -8.70
CA GLN A 184 31.83 -7.99 -8.40
C GLN A 184 31.14 -8.12 -7.03
N GLY A 185 31.48 -9.15 -6.24
CA GLY A 185 30.76 -9.55 -5.03
C GLY A 185 30.81 -8.60 -3.82
N ASN A 186 31.72 -7.61 -3.79
CA ASN A 186 31.83 -6.76 -2.60
C ASN A 186 30.92 -5.53 -2.63
N SER A 187 30.49 -5.02 -3.79
CA SER A 187 29.61 -3.84 -3.83
C SER A 187 28.15 -4.17 -3.54
N LEU A 188 27.71 -5.39 -3.87
CA LEU A 188 26.32 -5.83 -3.73
C LEU A 188 25.98 -6.27 -2.30
N LEU A 189 26.98 -6.76 -1.55
CA LEU A 189 26.79 -7.19 -0.16
C LEU A 189 26.53 -6.03 0.81
N PHE A 190 27.05 -4.83 0.51
CA PHE A 190 26.81 -3.66 1.37
C PHE A 190 25.38 -3.13 1.24
N SER A 191 24.80 -3.06 0.03
CA SER A 191 23.39 -2.62 -0.11
C SER A 191 22.43 -3.62 0.52
N PHE A 192 22.73 -4.91 0.42
CA PHE A 192 21.87 -5.95 0.97
C PHE A 192 21.75 -5.88 2.50
N SER A 193 22.87 -5.67 3.19
CA SER A 193 22.90 -5.51 4.65
C SER A 193 21.99 -4.37 5.13
N ASP A 194 22.05 -3.22 4.45
CA ASP A 194 21.25 -2.05 4.80
C ASP A 194 19.75 -2.32 4.59
N VAL A 195 19.39 -2.96 3.48
CA VAL A 195 17.99 -3.30 3.16
C VAL A 195 17.41 -4.30 4.16
N ILE A 196 18.18 -5.31 4.57
CA ILE A 196 17.76 -6.25 5.61
C ILE A 196 17.52 -5.54 6.95
N GLY A 197 18.34 -4.54 7.28
CA GLY A 197 18.12 -3.71 8.46
C GLY A 197 16.80 -2.97 8.40
N SER A 198 16.48 -2.34 7.27
CA SER A 198 15.18 -1.67 7.05
C SER A 198 13.98 -2.62 7.18
N TRP A 199 14.09 -3.86 6.69
CA TRP A 199 13.04 -4.86 6.84
C TRP A 199 12.80 -5.26 8.29
N CYS A 200 13.88 -5.48 9.05
CA CYS A 200 13.76 -5.79 10.47
C CYS A 200 13.08 -4.65 11.25
N GLU A 201 13.46 -3.41 10.95
CA GLU A 201 12.86 -2.22 11.54
C GLU A 201 11.37 -2.10 11.19
N LEU A 202 11.00 -2.26 9.91
CA LEU A 202 9.61 -2.24 9.45
C LEU A 202 8.74 -3.31 10.12
N PHE A 203 9.25 -4.53 10.29
CA PHE A 203 8.54 -5.61 10.98
C PHE A 203 8.34 -5.28 12.47
N GLN A 204 9.37 -4.78 13.16
CA GLN A 204 9.23 -4.36 14.55
C GLN A 204 8.20 -3.24 14.68
N PHE A 205 8.25 -2.20 13.85
CA PHE A 205 7.27 -1.11 13.87
C PHE A 205 5.84 -1.60 13.59
N THR A 206 5.67 -2.53 12.66
CA THR A 206 4.36 -3.08 12.33
C THR A 206 3.72 -3.82 13.51
N LEU A 207 4.51 -4.50 14.33
CA LEU A 207 4.03 -5.12 15.56
C LEU A 207 3.75 -4.10 16.68
N LEU A 208 4.38 -2.92 16.62
CA LEU A 208 4.26 -1.83 17.60
C LEU A 208 3.16 -0.81 17.32
N ASP A 209 2.59 -0.73 16.12
CA ASP A 209 1.61 0.30 15.67
C ASP A 209 0.37 0.44 16.59
N ARG A 210 0.16 -0.51 17.52
CA ARG A 210 -0.89 -0.48 18.56
C ARG A 210 -0.56 0.39 19.78
N ILE A 211 0.71 0.53 20.16
CA ILE A 211 1.09 1.10 21.47
C ILE A 211 0.96 2.62 21.50
N ASP A 212 1.16 3.31 20.38
CA ASP A 212 1.33 4.77 20.37
C ASP A 212 0.01 5.56 20.18
N ASN A 213 -1.14 4.91 19.94
CA ASN A 213 -2.41 5.58 19.62
C ASN A 213 -3.44 5.62 20.77
N VAL A 214 -3.04 5.23 21.99
CA VAL A 214 -3.93 5.29 23.16
C VAL A 214 -3.66 6.59 23.92
N ASP A 215 -4.10 7.72 23.37
CA ASP A 215 -4.25 8.94 24.17
C ASP A 215 -5.49 8.78 25.05
N GLU A 216 -5.31 8.92 26.37
CA GLU A 216 -6.23 8.49 27.44
C GLU A 216 -7.57 9.27 27.55
N GLU A 217 -7.97 10.10 26.57
CA GLU A 217 -9.02 11.12 26.81
C GLU A 217 -10.30 11.08 25.94
N GLU A 218 -10.47 10.17 24.96
CA GLU A 218 -11.74 10.08 24.17
C GLU A 218 -12.32 8.66 24.09
N GLU A 219 -13.22 8.30 25.01
CA GLU A 219 -13.61 6.91 25.32
C GLU A 219 -14.70 6.26 24.42
N ASP A 220 -15.70 6.96 23.89
CA ASP A 220 -16.89 6.33 23.25
C ASP A 220 -16.71 5.70 21.85
N ASP A 221 -16.40 6.51 20.85
CA ASP A 221 -16.72 6.17 19.44
C ASP A 221 -15.52 5.71 18.60
N ILE A 222 -14.29 6.01 19.03
CA ILE A 222 -13.05 5.73 18.28
C ILE A 222 -12.63 4.26 18.39
N ILE A 223 -13.02 3.58 19.47
CA ILE A 223 -12.65 2.18 19.76
C ILE A 223 -13.10 1.22 18.65
N SER A 224 -14.23 1.52 17.99
CA SER A 224 -14.77 0.68 16.91
C SER A 224 -13.95 0.75 15.61
N GLN A 225 -13.35 1.90 15.27
CA GLN A 225 -12.53 2.05 14.06
C GLN A 225 -11.11 1.51 14.26
N ILE A 226 -10.52 1.68 15.45
CA ILE A 226 -9.18 1.18 15.77
C ILE A 226 -9.13 -0.36 15.75
N SER A 227 -10.23 -1.01 16.16
CA SER A 227 -10.34 -2.48 16.18
C SER A 227 -10.21 -3.11 14.78
N SER A 228 -10.57 -2.40 13.70
CA SER A 228 -10.58 -2.94 12.34
C SER A 228 -9.19 -3.12 11.69
N GLN A 229 -8.13 -2.54 12.28
CA GLN A 229 -6.75 -2.65 11.78
C GLN A 229 -5.82 -3.48 12.67
N GLU A 230 -6.34 -4.14 13.70
CA GLU A 230 -5.50 -5.02 14.50
C GLU A 230 -4.99 -6.19 13.65
N LEU A 231 -3.67 -6.41 13.66
CA LEU A 231 -3.08 -7.60 13.06
C LEU A 231 -3.65 -8.84 13.75
N ASP A 232 -4.23 -9.72 12.94
CA ASP A 232 -4.61 -11.04 13.41
C ASP A 232 -3.36 -11.81 13.84
N PHE A 233 -3.61 -12.86 14.61
CA PHE A 233 -2.56 -13.66 15.22
C PHE A 233 -1.62 -14.30 14.19
N ASP A 234 -2.17 -14.83 13.09
CA ASP A 234 -1.41 -15.49 12.03
C ASP A 234 -0.48 -14.48 11.32
N SER A 235 -0.97 -13.25 11.10
CA SER A 235 -0.13 -12.15 10.59
C SER A 235 1.01 -11.79 11.56
N LYS A 236 0.72 -11.67 12.86
CA LYS A 236 1.75 -11.39 13.89
C LYS A 236 2.80 -12.49 13.93
N GLU A 237 2.39 -13.76 13.91
CA GLU A 237 3.28 -14.91 13.88
C GLU A 237 4.23 -14.86 12.68
N LYS A 238 3.70 -14.65 11.47
CA LYS A 238 4.52 -14.64 10.25
C LYS A 238 5.52 -13.49 10.23
N ILE A 239 5.12 -12.31 10.68
CA ILE A 239 6.03 -11.16 10.83
C ILE A 239 7.12 -11.48 11.87
N LEU A 240 6.75 -12.06 13.01
CA LEU A 240 7.69 -12.44 14.06
C LEU A 240 8.67 -13.54 13.61
N ARG A 241 8.22 -14.51 12.79
CA ARG A 241 9.11 -15.49 12.12
C ARG A 241 10.10 -14.81 11.20
N GLY A 242 9.66 -13.81 10.43
CA GLY A 242 10.54 -12.96 9.61
C GLY A 242 11.62 -12.28 10.43
N ILE A 243 11.25 -11.63 11.55
CA ILE A 243 12.22 -11.01 12.48
C ILE A 243 13.20 -12.05 13.01
N SER A 244 12.71 -13.22 13.43
CA SER A 244 13.54 -14.31 13.97
C SER A 244 14.59 -14.78 12.96
N MET A 245 14.21 -14.94 11.69
CA MET A 245 15.15 -15.34 10.64
C MET A 245 16.14 -14.23 10.30
N ILE A 246 15.68 -12.98 10.17
CA ILE A 246 16.60 -11.86 9.95
C ILE A 246 17.61 -11.78 11.11
N ARG A 247 17.16 -11.82 12.36
CA ARG A 247 18.03 -11.71 13.55
C ARG A 247 19.04 -12.85 13.63
N LYS A 248 18.63 -14.07 13.29
CA LYS A 248 19.50 -15.26 13.29
C LYS A 248 20.63 -15.16 12.27
N HIS A 249 20.35 -14.64 11.08
CA HIS A 249 21.32 -14.58 9.98
C HIS A 249 22.09 -13.25 9.91
N TYR A 250 21.49 -12.16 10.37
CA TYR A 250 22.00 -10.78 10.29
C TYR A 250 21.86 -10.05 11.64
N PRO A 251 22.54 -10.51 12.70
CA PRO A 251 22.36 -9.98 14.06
C PRO A 251 22.82 -8.53 14.22
N LEU A 252 23.71 -8.01 13.37
CA LEU A 252 24.14 -6.61 13.47
C LEU A 252 23.16 -5.65 12.80
N GLN A 253 22.46 -6.13 11.77
CA GLN A 253 21.52 -5.34 10.96
C GLN A 253 20.14 -5.26 11.60
N CYS A 254 19.82 -6.18 12.51
CA CYS A 254 18.51 -6.28 13.14
C CYS A 254 18.64 -6.12 14.66
N PRO A 255 18.98 -4.93 15.17
CA PRO A 255 18.93 -4.64 16.60
C PRO A 255 17.48 -4.56 17.09
N ALA A 256 17.22 -4.98 18.33
CA ALA A 256 15.89 -4.81 18.92
C ALA A 256 15.71 -3.37 19.41
N GLN A 257 14.63 -2.73 18.97
CA GLN A 257 14.13 -1.49 19.55
C GLN A 257 13.66 -1.75 21.00
N ASP A 258 13.83 -0.76 21.89
CA ASP A 258 13.45 -0.95 23.30
C ASP A 258 11.95 -1.17 23.47
N LYS A 259 11.11 -0.46 22.70
CA LYS A 259 9.66 -0.71 22.66
C LYS A 259 9.33 -2.13 22.21
N PHE A 260 10.06 -2.67 21.24
CA PHE A 260 9.87 -4.05 20.77
C PHE A 260 10.22 -5.09 21.83
N LYS A 261 11.27 -4.85 22.64
CA LYS A 261 11.59 -5.73 23.78
C LYS A 261 10.48 -5.73 24.82
N ILE A 262 9.90 -4.58 25.12
CA ILE A 262 8.76 -4.45 26.05
C ILE A 262 7.56 -5.21 25.48
N TRP A 263 7.23 -4.99 24.21
CA TRP A 263 6.16 -5.71 23.51
C TRP A 263 6.33 -7.24 23.59
N LEU A 264 7.55 -7.77 23.37
CA LEU A 264 7.82 -9.21 23.51
C LEU A 264 7.56 -9.74 24.92
N LEU A 265 7.78 -8.94 25.96
CA LEU A 265 7.48 -9.34 27.35
C LEU A 265 5.96 -9.41 27.57
N GLU A 266 5.23 -8.40 27.09
CA GLU A 266 3.77 -8.35 27.19
C GLU A 266 3.12 -9.51 26.43
N GLN A 267 3.58 -9.79 25.21
CA GLN A 267 3.07 -10.92 24.43
C GLN A 267 3.36 -12.27 25.12
N ALA A 268 4.54 -12.43 25.74
CA ALA A 268 4.86 -13.64 26.49
C ALA A 268 3.95 -13.85 27.72
N ASP A 269 3.38 -12.78 28.28
CA ASP A 269 2.42 -12.89 29.39
C ASP A 269 1.00 -13.18 28.90
N LEU A 270 0.61 -12.62 27.75
CA LEU A 270 -0.72 -12.84 27.14
C LEU A 270 -0.94 -14.30 26.71
N VAL A 271 0.11 -14.97 26.23
CA VAL A 271 -0.02 -16.30 25.62
C VAL A 271 -0.05 -17.45 26.65
N LYS A 272 0.37 -17.20 27.90
CA LYS A 272 0.48 -18.23 28.95
C LYS A 272 -0.83 -18.91 29.33
N ASP A 273 -1.96 -18.26 29.09
CA ASP A 273 -3.26 -18.73 29.52
C ASP A 273 -4.03 -19.48 28.40
N GLU A 274 -3.45 -19.65 27.20
CA GLU A 274 -4.13 -20.21 26.03
C GLU A 274 -3.39 -21.40 25.41
N ASP A 275 -3.85 -22.62 25.72
CA ASP A 275 -3.22 -23.89 25.27
C ASP A 275 -3.09 -24.05 23.75
N TYR A 276 -3.87 -23.33 22.95
CA TYR A 276 -3.85 -23.43 21.49
C TYR A 276 -2.77 -22.57 20.82
N LEU A 277 -1.99 -21.82 21.61
CA LEU A 277 -0.97 -20.88 21.13
C LEU A 277 0.47 -21.32 21.44
N GLU A 278 0.69 -22.60 21.76
CA GLU A 278 2.00 -23.14 22.14
C GLU A 278 3.10 -22.84 21.11
N ASP A 279 2.81 -22.96 19.81
CA ASP A 279 3.77 -22.69 18.73
C ASP A 279 4.24 -21.22 18.71
N TYR A 280 3.34 -20.30 19.04
CA TYR A 280 3.64 -18.88 19.09
C TYR A 280 4.34 -18.48 20.39
N ASP A 281 4.00 -19.08 21.53
CA ASP A 281 4.77 -18.92 22.76
C ASP A 281 6.23 -19.37 22.56
N HIS A 282 6.41 -20.50 21.89
CA HIS A 282 7.74 -20.99 21.52
C HIS A 282 8.47 -19.98 20.63
N LEU A 283 7.78 -19.41 19.65
CA LEU A 283 8.34 -18.39 18.76
C LEU A 283 8.73 -17.10 19.50
N ILE A 284 7.88 -16.59 20.39
CA ILE A 284 8.19 -15.41 21.23
C ILE A 284 9.42 -15.69 22.09
N SER A 285 9.43 -16.85 22.76
CA SER A 285 10.56 -17.28 23.60
C SER A 285 11.85 -17.39 22.79
N GLN A 286 11.79 -17.93 21.57
CA GLN A 286 12.92 -17.99 20.65
C GLN A 286 13.43 -16.59 20.30
N VAL A 287 12.56 -15.69 19.87
CA VAL A 287 12.95 -14.32 19.47
C VAL A 287 13.53 -13.56 20.66
N LYS A 288 12.91 -13.66 21.83
CA LYS A 288 13.42 -13.06 23.08
C LYS A 288 14.84 -13.54 23.41
N ASN A 289 15.10 -14.84 23.28
CA ASN A 289 16.44 -15.40 23.52
C ASN A 289 17.47 -14.89 22.49
N GLN A 290 17.09 -14.72 21.23
CA GLN A 290 17.98 -14.19 20.20
C GLN A 290 18.42 -12.73 20.47
N TYR A 291 17.58 -11.95 21.15
CA TYR A 291 17.89 -10.56 21.51
C TYR A 291 18.60 -10.39 22.85
N ASN A 292 18.52 -11.36 23.76
CA ASN A 292 19.21 -11.32 25.05
C ASN A 292 20.67 -11.78 24.99
N ASN A 293 21.07 -12.48 23.92
CA ASN A 293 22.39 -13.12 23.80
C ASN A 293 23.49 -12.25 23.15
N PHE A 294 23.29 -10.93 23.06
CA PHE A 294 24.23 -9.97 22.46
C PHE A 294 24.29 -8.69 23.29
#